data_AF-A0A1X3DE30-F1
#
_entry.id   AF-A0A1X3DE30-F1
#
_cell.length_a   1.000
_cell.length_b   1.000
_cell.length_c   1.000
_cell.angle_alpha   90.00
_cell.angle_beta   90.00
_cell.angle_gamma   90.00
#
_symmetry.space_group_name_H-M   'P 1'
#
loop_
_entity.id
_entity.type
_entity.pdbx_description
1 polymer ?
#
loop_
_entity_poly.entity_id
_entity_poly.type
_entity_poly.pdbx_seq_one_letter_code
_entity_poly.pdbx_strand_id
1 'polypeptide(L)'
;MANRIEQIKQAKIALEKAVRDRGLDWPMPNKYSHPTDKQLYGYLEHAAEIINTLKHEHPDALHSFTDAIGNHIRARHTKMWTEVMAVFHAVPDTQEETPGSTEQALHQAKLWAASWLGKMCGSDRDKLDAVIELMASGHARVFWPAYKKILPKINQAQWDRIAPQFGDFELQKTLRYAVQACCNELADHGVEVWYPPPLPSSQLQKRLAHLEQEVRYCEEPDRESHIPYLICWAVLHLSQDQWNRLAVKINRYDREEVKAIIQIWQPEIEQRGLNPWLPESKSRAKKKQPNQAEKQNGKSSDT
;
A
#
# COMPACT_ATOMS: atom_id res chain seq x y z
N MET A 1 -23.10 -21.61 -7.10
CA MET A 1 -21.70 -22.04 -7.34
C MET A 1 -21.43 -22.50 -8.77
N ALA A 2 -22.29 -23.30 -9.41
CA ALA A 2 -22.09 -23.79 -10.78
C ALA A 2 -21.87 -22.69 -11.85
N ASN A 3 -22.55 -21.55 -11.72
CA ASN A 3 -22.44 -20.42 -12.67
C ASN A 3 -21.04 -19.76 -12.69
N ARG A 4 -20.40 -19.61 -11.52
CA ARG A 4 -19.08 -18.96 -11.42
C ARG A 4 -17.97 -19.82 -12.01
N ILE A 5 -18.04 -21.14 -11.86
CA ILE A 5 -17.07 -22.07 -12.44
C ILE A 5 -17.13 -22.01 -13.96
N GLU A 6 -18.33 -21.94 -14.53
CA GLU A 6 -18.52 -21.84 -15.98
C GLU A 6 -18.02 -20.49 -16.52
N GLN A 7 -18.31 -19.39 -15.83
CA GLN A 7 -17.77 -18.07 -16.17
C GLN A 7 -16.23 -18.05 -16.21
N ILE A 8 -15.58 -18.65 -15.20
CA ILE A 8 -14.11 -18.75 -15.16
C ILE A 8 -13.58 -19.58 -16.34
N LYS A 9 -14.24 -20.69 -16.70
CA LYS A 9 -13.86 -21.50 -17.86
C LYS A 9 -13.99 -20.71 -19.16
N GLN A 10 -15.10 -20.02 -19.37
CA GLN A 10 -15.33 -19.22 -20.57
C GLN A 10 -14.32 -18.07 -20.68
N ALA A 11 -14.03 -17.36 -19.58
CA ALA A 11 -13.00 -16.33 -19.54
C ALA A 11 -11.61 -16.88 -19.90
N LYS A 12 -11.27 -18.09 -19.41
CA LYS A 12 -10.00 -18.75 -19.76
C LYS A 12 -9.94 -19.12 -21.24
N ILE A 13 -11.01 -19.66 -21.82
CA ILE A 13 -11.09 -20.03 -23.24
C ILE A 13 -10.95 -18.78 -24.12
N ALA A 14 -11.66 -17.71 -23.78
CA ALA A 14 -11.58 -16.44 -24.48
C ALA A 14 -10.16 -15.84 -24.42
N LEU A 15 -9.53 -15.87 -23.25
CA LEU A 15 -8.16 -15.41 -23.07
C LEU A 15 -7.16 -16.24 -23.87
N GLU A 16 -7.27 -17.57 -23.81
CA GLU A 16 -6.43 -18.47 -24.59
C GLU A 16 -6.54 -18.16 -26.08
N LYS A 17 -7.77 -18.01 -26.59
CA LYS A 17 -8.01 -17.65 -27.98
C LYS A 17 -7.38 -16.29 -28.32
N ALA A 18 -7.65 -15.25 -27.53
CA ALA A 18 -7.12 -13.91 -27.76
C ALA A 18 -5.59 -13.88 -27.76
N VAL A 19 -4.93 -14.68 -26.92
CA VAL A 19 -3.46 -14.80 -26.89
C VAL A 19 -2.94 -15.57 -28.12
N ARG A 20 -3.54 -16.73 -28.44
CA ARG A 20 -3.11 -17.55 -29.58
C ARG A 20 -3.35 -16.90 -30.94
N ASP A 21 -4.42 -16.12 -31.08
CA ASP A 21 -4.72 -15.34 -32.30
C ASP A 21 -3.61 -14.30 -32.61
N ARG A 22 -2.76 -13.98 -31.62
CA ARG A 22 -1.58 -13.12 -31.75
C ARG A 22 -0.27 -13.88 -31.94
N GLY A 23 -0.34 -15.20 -32.12
CA GLY A 23 0.85 -16.05 -32.26
C GLY A 23 1.68 -16.17 -30.97
N LEU A 24 1.08 -15.88 -29.82
CA LEU A 24 1.76 -15.94 -28.52
C LEU A 24 1.59 -17.30 -27.85
N ASP A 25 2.56 -17.65 -27.00
CA ASP A 25 2.58 -18.93 -26.30
C ASP A 25 1.37 -19.09 -25.35
N TRP A 26 0.90 -20.32 -25.15
CA TRP A 26 -0.06 -20.65 -24.10
C TRP A 26 0.33 -21.99 -23.45
N PRO A 27 0.26 -22.12 -22.10
CA PRO A 27 -0.22 -21.14 -21.13
C PRO A 27 0.70 -19.92 -21.00
N MET A 28 0.11 -18.77 -20.63
CA MET A 28 0.88 -17.56 -20.30
C MET A 28 1.84 -17.81 -19.13
N PRO A 29 2.93 -17.03 -19.01
CA PRO A 29 3.79 -17.06 -17.84
C PRO A 29 3.00 -16.84 -16.55
N ASN A 30 3.26 -17.67 -15.55
CA ASN A 30 2.75 -17.45 -14.19
C ASN A 30 3.84 -16.81 -13.33
N LYS A 31 3.50 -16.38 -12.11
CA LYS A 31 4.45 -15.71 -11.19
C LYS A 31 5.73 -16.48 -10.85
N TYR A 32 5.76 -17.81 -11.06
CA TYR A 32 6.92 -18.68 -10.84
C TYR A 32 7.69 -18.98 -12.13
N SER A 33 7.22 -18.49 -13.27
CA SER A 33 7.86 -18.67 -14.58
C SER A 33 9.01 -17.69 -14.77
N HIS A 34 9.94 -18.04 -15.65
CA HIS A 34 11.04 -17.17 -16.07
C HIS A 34 10.94 -16.90 -17.58
N PRO A 35 9.93 -16.14 -18.04
CA PRO A 35 9.80 -15.83 -19.45
C PRO A 35 11.02 -15.07 -19.95
N THR A 36 11.45 -15.38 -21.17
CA THR A 36 12.49 -14.60 -21.84
C THR A 36 11.99 -13.18 -22.14
N ASP A 37 12.91 -12.23 -22.27
CA ASP A 37 12.59 -10.87 -22.68
C ASP A 37 11.84 -10.86 -24.03
N LYS A 38 12.22 -11.73 -24.97
CA LYS A 38 11.52 -11.88 -26.27
C LYS A 38 10.06 -12.27 -26.09
N GLN A 39 9.77 -13.25 -25.24
CA GLN A 39 8.40 -13.65 -24.95
C GLN A 39 7.62 -12.49 -24.33
N LEU A 40 8.20 -11.82 -23.33
CA LEU A 40 7.56 -10.70 -22.66
C LEU A 40 7.27 -9.53 -23.61
N TYR A 41 8.20 -9.21 -24.52
CA TYR A 41 7.98 -8.16 -25.52
C TYR A 41 6.83 -8.51 -26.47
N GLY A 42 6.74 -9.75 -26.95
CA GLY A 42 5.60 -10.17 -27.77
C GLY A 42 4.24 -10.00 -27.05
N TYR A 43 4.18 -10.32 -25.75
CA TYR A 43 2.97 -10.06 -24.98
C TYR A 43 2.65 -8.57 -24.87
N LEU A 44 3.65 -7.73 -24.61
CA LEU A 44 3.47 -6.28 -24.45
C LEU A 44 3.05 -5.61 -25.77
N GLU A 45 3.66 -6.00 -26.89
CA GLU A 45 3.35 -5.50 -28.24
C GLU A 45 1.86 -5.68 -28.59
N HIS A 46 1.25 -6.80 -28.19
CA HIS A 46 -0.14 -7.11 -28.48
C HIS A 46 -1.11 -6.87 -27.31
N ALA A 47 -0.61 -6.43 -26.15
CA ALA A 47 -1.40 -6.38 -24.92
C ALA A 47 -2.63 -5.46 -25.03
N ALA A 48 -2.48 -4.27 -25.61
CA ALA A 48 -3.60 -3.33 -25.77
C ALA A 48 -4.71 -3.92 -26.66
N GLU A 49 -4.33 -4.70 -27.68
CA GLU A 49 -5.29 -5.31 -28.58
C GLU A 49 -6.00 -6.52 -27.94
N ILE A 50 -5.27 -7.34 -27.18
CA ILE A 50 -5.86 -8.42 -26.37
C ILE A 50 -6.87 -7.84 -25.38
N ILE A 51 -6.54 -6.72 -24.73
CA ILE A 51 -7.46 -6.01 -23.83
C ILE A 51 -8.70 -5.53 -24.58
N ASN A 52 -8.54 -4.93 -25.76
CA ASN A 52 -9.67 -4.46 -26.57
C ASN A 52 -10.60 -5.61 -27.00
N THR A 53 -10.06 -6.79 -27.29
CA THR A 53 -10.86 -7.98 -27.60
C THR A 53 -11.67 -8.45 -26.39
N LEU A 54 -11.11 -8.40 -25.18
CA LEU A 54 -11.70 -9.02 -24.00
C LEU A 54 -12.58 -8.09 -23.16
N LYS A 55 -12.36 -6.77 -23.20
CA LYS A 55 -12.91 -5.83 -22.20
C LYS A 55 -14.44 -5.74 -22.13
N HIS A 56 -15.16 -6.09 -23.18
CA HIS A 56 -16.62 -6.02 -23.22
C HIS A 56 -17.28 -7.37 -22.90
N GLU A 57 -16.78 -8.46 -23.47
CA GLU A 57 -17.41 -9.79 -23.37
C GLU A 57 -16.82 -10.65 -22.25
N HIS A 58 -15.53 -10.47 -21.95
CA HIS A 58 -14.78 -11.27 -20.99
C HIS A 58 -13.88 -10.42 -20.07
N PRO A 59 -14.43 -9.41 -19.35
CA PRO A 59 -13.65 -8.53 -18.48
C PRO A 59 -12.90 -9.28 -17.37
N ASP A 60 -13.46 -10.39 -16.88
CA ASP A 60 -12.83 -11.26 -15.87
C ASP A 60 -11.49 -11.86 -16.34
N ALA A 61 -11.30 -12.01 -17.66
CA ALA A 61 -10.04 -12.48 -18.24
C ALA A 61 -8.92 -11.43 -18.14
N LEU A 62 -9.27 -10.14 -18.10
CA LEU A 62 -8.30 -9.05 -18.11
C LEU A 62 -7.42 -9.04 -16.86
N HIS A 63 -7.99 -9.35 -15.69
CA HIS A 63 -7.19 -9.45 -14.48
C HIS A 63 -6.14 -10.57 -14.59
N SER A 64 -6.53 -11.74 -15.10
CA SER A 64 -5.58 -12.86 -15.30
C SER A 64 -4.48 -12.51 -16.31
N PHE A 65 -4.82 -11.80 -17.39
CA PHE A 65 -3.85 -11.31 -18.36
C PHE A 65 -2.87 -10.31 -17.74
N THR A 66 -3.41 -9.27 -17.09
CA THR A 66 -2.60 -8.17 -16.54
C THR A 66 -1.78 -8.58 -15.31
N ASP A 67 -2.23 -9.55 -14.52
CA ASP A 67 -1.44 -10.12 -13.43
C ASP A 67 -0.30 -11.00 -13.97
N ALA A 68 -0.59 -11.90 -14.92
CA ALA A 68 0.40 -12.80 -15.53
C ALA A 68 1.61 -12.02 -16.08
N ILE A 69 1.37 -11.00 -16.89
CA ILE A 69 2.43 -10.17 -17.48
C ILE A 69 3.05 -9.23 -16.43
N GLY A 70 2.23 -8.67 -15.55
CA GLY A 70 2.66 -7.71 -14.52
C GLY A 70 3.67 -8.26 -13.52
N ASN A 71 3.63 -9.56 -13.25
CA ASN A 71 4.59 -10.23 -12.39
C ASN A 71 6.02 -10.23 -12.95
N HIS A 72 6.19 -10.04 -14.26
CA HIS A 72 7.49 -10.07 -14.94
C HIS A 72 7.99 -8.71 -15.42
N ILE A 73 7.14 -7.68 -15.51
CA ILE A 73 7.55 -6.32 -15.89
C ILE A 73 8.50 -5.69 -14.85
N ARG A 74 9.57 -5.06 -15.32
CA ARG A 74 10.63 -4.40 -14.52
C ARG A 74 11.14 -3.16 -15.27
N ALA A 75 11.92 -2.32 -14.58
CA ALA A 75 12.54 -1.13 -15.16
C ALA A 75 13.37 -1.41 -16.43
N ARG A 76 14.03 -2.57 -16.52
CA ARG A 76 14.82 -2.94 -17.71
C ARG A 76 13.99 -3.06 -19.01
N HIS A 77 12.67 -3.21 -18.91
CA HIS A 77 11.77 -3.30 -20.08
C HIS A 77 11.32 -1.93 -20.58
N THR A 78 11.94 -0.83 -20.15
CA THR A 78 11.56 0.56 -20.43
C THR A 78 11.37 0.90 -21.92
N LYS A 79 11.95 0.13 -22.84
CA LYS A 79 11.74 0.29 -24.28
C LYS A 79 10.30 0.01 -24.73
N MET A 80 9.52 -0.75 -23.94
CA MET A 80 8.11 -1.06 -24.20
C MET A 80 7.15 -0.03 -23.57
N TRP A 81 7.65 1.17 -23.31
CA TRP A 81 6.88 2.19 -22.58
C TRP A 81 5.59 2.57 -23.30
N THR A 82 5.68 2.77 -24.62
CA THR A 82 4.55 3.16 -25.47
C THR A 82 3.46 2.10 -25.43
N GLU A 83 3.82 0.83 -25.46
CA GLU A 83 2.89 -0.30 -25.42
C GLU A 83 2.21 -0.40 -24.06
N VAL A 84 2.94 -0.19 -22.96
CA VAL A 84 2.36 -0.18 -21.61
C VAL A 84 1.46 1.04 -21.37
N MET A 85 1.79 2.20 -21.93
CA MET A 85 0.88 3.35 -21.97
C MET A 85 -0.40 3.03 -22.74
N ALA A 86 -0.28 2.39 -23.91
CA ALA A 86 -1.44 1.96 -24.69
C ALA A 86 -2.32 0.97 -23.93
N VAL A 87 -1.73 0.05 -23.17
CA VAL A 87 -2.45 -0.86 -22.25
C VAL A 87 -3.23 -0.08 -21.20
N PHE A 88 -2.59 0.87 -20.53
CA PHE A 88 -3.26 1.70 -19.51
C PHE A 88 -4.48 2.42 -20.09
N HIS A 89 -4.39 2.97 -21.30
CA HIS A 89 -5.52 3.65 -21.94
C HIS A 89 -6.55 2.68 -22.55
N ALA A 90 -6.17 1.46 -22.92
CA ALA A 90 -7.10 0.46 -23.47
C ALA A 90 -8.06 -0.09 -22.40
N VAL A 91 -7.63 -0.17 -21.13
CA VAL A 91 -8.48 -0.59 -20.02
C VAL A 91 -9.44 0.56 -19.65
N PRO A 92 -10.78 0.34 -19.72
CA PRO A 92 -11.77 1.34 -19.34
C PRO A 92 -11.62 1.83 -17.90
N ASP A 93 -11.92 3.11 -17.67
CA ASP A 93 -12.09 3.63 -16.32
C ASP A 93 -13.44 3.17 -15.75
N THR A 94 -13.47 2.89 -14.45
CA THR A 94 -14.68 2.48 -13.73
C THR A 94 -15.02 3.53 -12.69
N GLN A 95 -16.26 4.02 -12.67
CA GLN A 95 -16.67 5.15 -11.81
C GLN A 95 -17.26 4.76 -10.44
N GLU A 96 -17.50 3.48 -10.13
CA GLU A 96 -18.33 3.13 -8.97
C GLU A 96 -17.60 2.80 -7.66
N GLU A 97 -18.22 3.23 -6.55
CA GLU A 97 -17.80 2.98 -5.17
C GLU A 97 -18.14 1.56 -4.67
N THR A 98 -18.94 0.78 -5.40
CA THR A 98 -19.23 -0.63 -5.08
C THR A 98 -19.37 -1.49 -6.35
N PRO A 99 -18.26 -1.88 -7.00
CA PRO A 99 -18.33 -2.48 -8.31
C PRO A 99 -19.02 -3.84 -8.32
N GLY A 100 -19.85 -4.09 -9.33
CA GLY A 100 -20.23 -5.45 -9.72
C GLY A 100 -19.00 -6.28 -10.14
N SER A 101 -19.12 -7.61 -10.27
CA SER A 101 -17.97 -8.49 -10.56
C SER A 101 -17.18 -8.07 -11.81
N THR A 102 -17.90 -7.62 -12.85
CA THR A 102 -17.33 -7.12 -14.10
C THR A 102 -16.52 -5.84 -13.91
N GLU A 103 -17.09 -4.85 -13.21
CA GLU A 103 -16.40 -3.59 -12.94
C GLU A 103 -15.20 -3.80 -12.04
N GLN A 104 -15.28 -4.75 -11.11
CA GLN A 104 -14.17 -5.12 -10.25
C GLN A 104 -13.01 -5.68 -11.07
N ALA A 105 -13.28 -6.54 -12.06
CA ALA A 105 -12.25 -7.07 -12.94
C ALA A 105 -11.57 -5.98 -13.80
N LEU A 106 -12.36 -5.05 -14.35
CA LEU A 106 -11.86 -3.89 -15.09
C LEU A 106 -11.00 -2.97 -14.21
N HIS A 107 -11.49 -2.66 -13.01
CA HIS A 107 -10.76 -1.87 -12.03
C HIS A 107 -9.42 -2.53 -11.68
N GLN A 108 -9.42 -3.84 -11.39
CA GLN A 108 -8.19 -4.57 -11.10
C GLN A 108 -7.22 -4.56 -12.28
N ALA A 109 -7.69 -4.76 -13.51
CA ALA A 109 -6.85 -4.66 -14.70
C ALA A 109 -6.21 -3.26 -14.84
N LYS A 110 -6.96 -2.20 -14.53
CA LYS A 110 -6.47 -0.81 -14.56
C LYS A 110 -5.40 -0.57 -13.49
N LEU A 111 -5.60 -1.08 -12.27
CA LEU A 111 -4.61 -1.05 -11.19
C LEU A 111 -3.30 -1.75 -11.59
N TRP A 112 -3.38 -2.90 -12.26
CA TRP A 112 -2.21 -3.60 -12.76
C TRP A 112 -1.49 -2.82 -13.86
N ALA A 113 -2.22 -2.28 -14.83
CA ALA A 113 -1.64 -1.43 -15.88
C ALA A 113 -0.90 -0.20 -15.29
N ALA A 114 -1.50 0.47 -14.29
CA ALA A 114 -0.84 1.57 -13.58
C ALA A 114 0.42 1.10 -12.82
N SER A 115 0.38 -0.09 -12.21
CA SER A 115 1.53 -0.72 -11.55
C SER A 115 2.67 -1.01 -12.54
N TRP A 116 2.37 -1.35 -13.79
CA TRP A 116 3.36 -1.57 -14.84
C TRP A 116 4.10 -0.27 -15.18
N LEU A 117 3.35 0.82 -15.38
CA LEU A 117 3.92 2.15 -15.61
C LEU A 117 4.86 2.58 -14.47
N GLY A 118 4.41 2.44 -13.22
CA GLY A 118 5.25 2.75 -12.05
C GLY A 118 6.47 1.85 -11.88
N LYS A 119 6.45 0.61 -12.39
CA LYS A 119 7.63 -0.26 -12.43
C LYS A 119 8.60 0.16 -13.54
N MET A 120 8.09 0.62 -14.67
CA MET A 120 8.87 0.91 -15.88
C MET A 120 9.44 2.32 -15.92
N CYS A 121 8.85 3.28 -15.20
CA CYS A 121 9.41 4.63 -15.12
C CYS A 121 10.85 4.62 -14.59
N GLY A 122 11.22 3.65 -13.74
CA GLY A 122 12.60 3.52 -13.28
C GLY A 122 13.11 4.84 -12.69
N SER A 123 14.28 5.30 -13.11
CA SER A 123 14.83 6.63 -12.77
C SER A 123 14.69 7.64 -13.92
N ASP A 124 13.91 7.32 -14.95
CA ASP A 124 13.69 8.14 -16.14
C ASP A 124 12.70 9.28 -15.80
N ARG A 125 13.17 10.52 -15.96
CA ARG A 125 12.41 11.71 -15.55
C ARG A 125 11.19 11.97 -16.44
N ASP A 126 11.32 11.80 -17.74
CA ASP A 126 10.22 12.03 -18.68
C ASP A 126 9.08 11.02 -18.45
N LYS A 127 9.44 9.76 -18.16
CA LYS A 127 8.47 8.72 -17.82
C LYS A 127 7.83 8.94 -16.44
N LEU A 128 8.61 9.42 -15.47
CA LEU A 128 8.08 9.81 -14.16
C LEU A 128 7.07 10.96 -14.32
N ASP A 129 7.41 12.00 -15.08
CA ASP A 129 6.51 13.13 -15.36
C ASP A 129 5.22 12.67 -16.05
N ALA A 130 5.30 11.77 -17.02
CA ALA A 130 4.11 11.20 -17.66
C ALA A 130 3.19 10.46 -16.66
N VAL A 131 3.76 9.74 -15.69
CA VAL A 131 2.97 9.10 -14.62
C VAL A 131 2.35 10.12 -13.69
N ILE A 132 3.10 11.15 -13.32
CA ILE A 132 2.61 12.25 -12.48
C ILE A 132 1.47 13.00 -13.16
N GLU A 133 1.55 13.21 -14.48
CA GLU A 133 0.49 13.85 -15.26
C GLU A 133 -0.80 13.00 -15.26
N LEU A 134 -0.70 11.69 -15.45
CA LEU A 134 -1.84 10.78 -15.35
C LEU A 134 -2.47 10.82 -13.94
N MET A 135 -1.64 10.85 -12.90
CA MET A 135 -2.14 10.97 -11.53
C MET A 135 -2.87 12.31 -11.30
N ALA A 136 -2.28 13.41 -11.77
CA ALA A 136 -2.85 14.75 -11.68
C ALA A 136 -4.14 14.92 -12.49
N SER A 137 -4.31 14.17 -13.59
CA SER A 137 -5.51 14.19 -14.44
C SER A 137 -6.69 13.38 -13.89
N GLY A 138 -6.65 12.96 -12.62
CA GLY A 138 -7.75 12.25 -11.95
C GLY A 138 -7.56 10.73 -11.84
N HIS A 139 -6.43 10.17 -12.29
CA HIS A 139 -6.15 8.74 -12.13
C HIS A 139 -5.36 8.40 -10.86
N ALA A 140 -5.14 9.34 -9.94
CA ALA A 140 -4.36 9.12 -8.71
C ALA A 140 -4.74 7.80 -8.02
N ARG A 141 -6.04 7.51 -7.87
CA ARG A 141 -6.53 6.27 -7.26
C ARG A 141 -5.96 5.00 -7.85
N VAL A 142 -5.87 4.90 -9.17
CA VAL A 142 -5.43 3.64 -9.79
C VAL A 142 -3.92 3.41 -9.68
N PHE A 143 -3.16 4.46 -9.33
CA PHE A 143 -1.71 4.37 -9.14
C PHE A 143 -1.27 3.94 -7.73
N TRP A 144 -2.20 3.66 -6.80
CA TRP A 144 -1.84 3.22 -5.45
C TRP A 144 -0.86 2.02 -5.40
N PRO A 145 -0.91 0.99 -6.29
CA PRO A 145 0.05 -0.11 -6.29
C PRO A 145 1.46 0.31 -6.75
N ALA A 146 1.58 1.50 -7.32
CA ALA A 146 2.80 2.09 -7.85
C ALA A 146 3.42 3.15 -6.91
N TYR A 147 2.69 3.68 -5.92
CA TYR A 147 3.17 4.78 -5.07
C TYR A 147 4.56 4.52 -4.46
N LYS A 148 4.79 3.34 -3.86
CA LYS A 148 6.10 3.00 -3.27
C LYS A 148 7.27 3.02 -4.28
N LYS A 149 6.98 2.96 -5.58
CA LYS A 149 7.99 3.03 -6.66
C LYS A 149 8.14 4.43 -7.25
N ILE A 150 7.13 5.28 -7.08
CA ILE A 150 7.04 6.62 -7.66
C ILE A 150 7.50 7.66 -6.62
N LEU A 151 6.91 7.62 -5.42
CA LEU A 151 7.13 8.62 -4.37
C LEU A 151 8.61 8.82 -4.01
N PRO A 152 9.47 7.78 -3.88
CA PRO A 152 10.89 7.99 -3.59
C PRO A 152 11.69 8.73 -4.67
N LYS A 153 11.07 9.17 -5.77
CA LYS A 153 11.78 9.74 -6.93
C LYS A 153 11.27 11.11 -7.31
N ILE A 154 10.13 11.53 -6.75
CA ILE A 154 9.53 12.82 -7.12
C ILE A 154 10.27 13.97 -6.45
N ASN A 155 10.16 15.16 -7.03
CA ASN A 155 10.56 16.41 -6.39
C ASN A 155 9.33 17.16 -5.86
N GLN A 156 9.56 18.29 -5.16
CA GLN A 156 8.48 19.10 -4.58
C GLN A 156 7.44 19.53 -5.63
N ALA A 157 7.89 20.00 -6.80
CA ALA A 157 6.99 20.48 -7.85
C ALA A 157 6.10 19.37 -8.43
N GLN A 158 6.55 18.12 -8.44
CA GLN A 158 5.74 16.96 -8.83
C GLN A 158 4.78 16.56 -7.70
N TRP A 159 5.24 16.61 -6.46
CA TRP A 159 4.42 16.35 -5.28
C TRP A 159 3.24 17.31 -5.18
N ASP A 160 3.49 18.62 -5.33
CA ASP A 160 2.47 19.67 -5.26
C ASP A 160 1.36 19.49 -6.32
N ARG A 161 1.67 18.87 -7.47
CA ARG A 161 0.68 18.58 -8.53
C ARG A 161 -0.26 17.44 -8.16
N ILE A 162 0.24 16.40 -7.50
CA ILE A 162 -0.55 15.20 -7.18
C ILE A 162 -1.20 15.25 -5.80
N ALA A 163 -0.64 16.01 -4.85
CA ALA A 163 -1.16 16.12 -3.49
C ALA A 163 -2.66 16.48 -3.44
N PRO A 164 -3.19 17.43 -4.25
CA PRO A 164 -4.61 17.77 -4.27
C PRO A 164 -5.54 16.62 -4.70
N GLN A 165 -5.02 15.61 -5.39
CA GLN A 165 -5.82 14.47 -5.86
C GLN A 165 -6.15 13.47 -4.74
N PHE A 166 -5.54 13.61 -3.56
CA PHE A 166 -5.76 12.73 -2.41
C PHE A 166 -6.86 13.25 -1.48
N GLY A 167 -7.99 13.66 -2.06
CA GLY A 167 -9.11 14.29 -1.33
C GLY A 167 -10.05 13.30 -0.63
N ASP A 168 -10.15 12.05 -1.08
CA ASP A 168 -11.05 11.06 -0.50
C ASP A 168 -10.37 10.14 0.54
N PHE A 169 -11.17 9.64 1.48
CA PHE A 169 -10.69 8.86 2.63
C PHE A 169 -9.84 7.65 2.26
N GLU A 170 -10.23 6.86 1.26
CA GLU A 170 -9.52 5.63 0.91
C GLU A 170 -8.15 5.94 0.26
N LEU A 171 -8.08 7.03 -0.51
CA LEU A 171 -6.83 7.55 -1.01
C LEU A 171 -5.93 8.08 0.08
N GLN A 172 -6.47 8.84 1.03
CA GLN A 172 -5.69 9.32 2.16
C GLN A 172 -5.14 8.16 3.00
N LYS A 173 -5.97 7.13 3.25
CA LYS A 173 -5.56 5.93 3.99
C LYS A 173 -4.36 5.25 3.35
N THR A 174 -4.41 5.07 2.03
CA THR A 174 -3.35 4.37 1.28
C THR A 174 -2.11 5.25 1.07
N LEU A 175 -2.31 6.55 0.83
CA LEU A 175 -1.23 7.52 0.68
C LEU A 175 -0.42 7.65 1.96
N ARG A 176 -1.05 7.81 3.12
CA ARG A 176 -0.32 7.99 4.40
C ARG A 176 0.63 6.83 4.66
N TYR A 177 0.21 5.60 4.40
CA TYR A 177 1.07 4.42 4.51
C TYR A 177 2.22 4.43 3.48
N ALA A 178 1.97 4.85 2.25
CA ALA A 178 3.00 4.94 1.22
C ALA A 178 4.02 6.05 1.48
N VAL A 179 3.57 7.23 1.87
CA VAL A 179 4.40 8.38 2.26
C VAL A 179 5.25 8.02 3.47
N GLN A 180 4.65 7.38 4.49
CA GLN A 180 5.39 6.91 5.65
C GLN A 180 6.51 5.93 5.26
N ALA A 181 6.23 5.00 4.35
CA ALA A 181 7.22 4.03 3.89
C ALA A 181 8.36 4.65 3.06
N CYS A 182 8.24 5.92 2.65
CA CYS A 182 9.18 6.61 1.77
C CYS A 182 9.60 7.98 2.31
N CYS A 183 9.37 8.26 3.60
CA CYS A 183 9.50 9.62 4.16
C CYS A 183 10.94 10.13 4.11
N ASN A 184 11.91 9.25 4.35
CA ASN A 184 13.33 9.60 4.30
C ASN A 184 13.77 9.89 2.87
N GLU A 185 13.37 9.05 1.91
CA GLU A 185 13.70 9.25 0.51
C GLU A 185 13.04 10.51 -0.07
N LEU A 186 11.81 10.82 0.36
CA LEU A 186 11.15 12.08 0.02
C LEU A 186 11.93 13.29 0.56
N ALA A 187 12.34 13.24 1.83
CA ALA A 187 13.14 14.30 2.45
C ALA A 187 14.51 14.46 1.78
N ASP A 188 15.19 13.38 1.42
CA ASP A 188 16.46 13.38 0.68
C ASP A 188 16.33 14.04 -0.70
N HIS A 189 15.14 13.99 -1.30
CA HIS A 189 14.81 14.66 -2.55
C HIS A 189 14.26 16.09 -2.36
N GLY A 190 14.33 16.63 -1.15
CA GLY A 190 13.86 17.98 -0.82
C GLY A 190 12.35 18.12 -0.91
N VAL A 191 11.60 17.01 -0.78
CA VAL A 191 10.15 17.04 -0.70
C VAL A 191 9.75 17.27 0.76
N GLU A 192 9.06 18.37 1.00
CA GLU A 192 8.33 18.61 2.24
C GLU A 192 7.17 17.61 2.30
N VAL A 193 7.33 16.61 3.17
CA VAL A 193 6.35 15.54 3.35
C VAL A 193 5.05 16.15 3.87
N TRP A 194 4.02 16.14 3.01
CA TRP A 194 2.68 16.54 3.37
C TRP A 194 1.82 15.32 3.72
N TYR A 195 1.07 15.40 4.81
CA TYR A 195 0.04 14.43 5.13
C TYR A 195 -1.35 15.04 4.87
N PRO A 196 -2.28 14.28 4.26
CA PRO A 196 -3.64 14.77 4.05
C PRO A 196 -4.28 15.24 5.36
N PRO A 197 -5.02 16.37 5.36
CA PRO A 197 -5.66 16.87 6.56
C PRO A 197 -6.67 15.84 7.12
N PRO A 198 -7.10 15.99 8.38
CA PRO A 198 -8.16 15.18 8.93
C PRO A 198 -9.43 15.24 8.07
N LEU A 199 -10.13 14.11 7.92
CA LEU A 199 -11.44 14.06 7.29
C LEU A 199 -12.43 15.07 7.90
N PRO A 200 -13.29 15.70 7.07
CA PRO A 200 -14.43 16.46 7.56
C PRO A 200 -15.33 15.61 8.46
N SER A 201 -15.94 16.23 9.48
CA SER A 201 -16.76 15.53 10.49
C SER A 201 -17.88 14.68 9.87
N SER A 202 -18.48 15.13 8.77
CA SER A 202 -19.53 14.41 8.05
C SER A 202 -19.05 13.10 7.41
N GLN A 203 -17.80 13.04 6.95
CA GLN A 203 -17.19 11.82 6.43
C GLN A 203 -16.70 10.92 7.57
N LEU A 204 -16.08 11.51 8.61
CA LEU A 204 -15.60 10.77 9.77
C LEU A 204 -16.73 10.02 10.48
N GLN A 205 -17.90 10.65 10.67
CA GLN A 205 -19.06 10.01 11.29
C GLN A 205 -19.45 8.69 10.62
N LYS A 206 -19.40 8.63 9.29
CA LYS A 206 -19.70 7.42 8.51
C LYS A 206 -18.64 6.32 8.70
N ARG A 207 -17.46 6.65 9.24
CA ARG A 207 -16.30 5.76 9.38
C ARG A 207 -15.95 5.43 10.84
N LEU A 208 -16.61 6.04 11.83
CA LEU A 208 -16.36 5.77 13.25
C LEU A 208 -16.50 4.28 13.61
N ALA A 209 -17.52 3.61 13.08
CA ALA A 209 -17.72 2.18 13.31
C ALA A 209 -16.57 1.33 12.73
N HIS A 210 -16.09 1.68 11.53
CA HIS A 210 -14.94 1.01 10.91
C HIS A 210 -13.66 1.25 11.72
N LEU A 211 -13.43 2.49 12.17
CA LEU A 211 -12.28 2.83 13.01
C LEU A 211 -12.28 2.02 14.31
N GLU A 212 -13.42 1.92 14.99
CA GLU A 212 -13.53 1.13 16.21
C GLU A 212 -13.27 -0.38 15.95
N GLN A 213 -13.73 -0.91 14.82
CA GLN A 213 -13.44 -2.28 14.42
C GLN A 213 -11.93 -2.51 14.20
N GLU A 214 -11.24 -1.59 13.55
CA GLU A 214 -9.80 -1.66 13.30
C GLU A 214 -8.99 -1.57 14.61
N VAL A 215 -9.42 -0.74 15.56
CA VAL A 215 -8.83 -0.68 16.90
C VAL A 215 -8.99 -2.02 17.62
N ARG A 216 -10.21 -2.58 17.67
CA ARG A 216 -10.47 -3.89 18.28
C ARG A 216 -9.67 -5.01 17.62
N TYR A 217 -9.53 -4.96 16.31
CA TYR A 217 -8.70 -5.91 15.59
C TYR A 217 -7.24 -5.86 16.06
N CYS A 218 -6.66 -4.68 16.28
CA CYS A 218 -5.32 -4.54 16.85
C CYS A 218 -5.20 -4.99 18.33
N GLU A 219 -6.31 -5.07 19.05
CA GLU A 219 -6.33 -5.55 20.43
C GLU A 219 -6.22 -7.09 20.53
N GLU A 220 -6.47 -7.82 19.45
CA GLU A 220 -6.29 -9.27 19.40
C GLU A 220 -4.80 -9.68 19.60
N PRO A 221 -4.50 -10.87 20.16
CA PRO A 221 -3.14 -11.28 20.55
C PRO A 221 -2.11 -11.50 19.43
N ASP A 222 -2.54 -11.57 18.17
CA ASP A 222 -1.67 -11.88 17.02
C ASP A 222 -1.79 -10.82 15.91
N ARG A 223 -2.32 -9.64 16.25
CA ARG A 223 -2.64 -8.57 15.30
C ARG A 223 -1.76 -7.34 15.47
N GLU A 224 -0.70 -7.43 16.27
CA GLU A 224 0.21 -6.33 16.52
C GLU A 224 0.89 -5.82 15.23
N SER A 225 1.07 -6.70 14.24
CA SER A 225 1.58 -6.33 12.90
C SER A 225 0.71 -5.33 12.15
N HIS A 226 -0.56 -5.15 12.53
CA HIS A 226 -1.48 -4.18 11.95
C HIS A 226 -1.38 -2.78 12.58
N ILE A 227 -0.76 -2.67 13.76
CA ILE A 227 -0.63 -1.41 14.52
C ILE A 227 0.09 -0.31 13.70
N PRO A 228 1.24 -0.56 13.03
CA PRO A 228 1.88 0.43 12.16
C PRO A 228 0.93 1.05 11.14
N TYR A 229 0.14 0.19 10.48
CA TYR A 229 -0.82 0.60 9.47
C TYR A 229 -1.92 1.47 10.09
N LEU A 230 -2.49 1.02 11.21
CA LEU A 230 -3.55 1.77 11.91
C LEU A 230 -3.08 3.16 12.34
N ILE A 231 -1.88 3.29 12.91
CA ILE A 231 -1.34 4.60 13.32
C ILE A 231 -1.22 5.52 12.10
N CYS A 232 -0.63 5.03 11.01
CA CYS A 232 -0.40 5.85 9.80
C CYS A 232 -1.67 6.52 9.28
N TRP A 233 -2.81 5.84 9.31
CA TRP A 233 -4.04 6.41 8.75
C TRP A 233 -4.99 6.98 9.80
N ALA A 234 -5.07 6.39 10.99
CA ALA A 234 -6.10 6.72 11.97
C ALA A 234 -5.67 7.66 13.08
N VAL A 235 -4.37 7.96 13.25
CA VAL A 235 -3.88 8.75 14.40
C VAL A 235 -4.58 10.10 14.56
N LEU A 236 -5.01 10.74 13.46
CA LEU A 236 -5.76 11.99 13.48
C LEU A 236 -7.25 11.85 13.86
N HIS A 237 -7.73 10.61 13.98
CA HIS A 237 -9.14 10.26 14.15
C HIS A 237 -9.42 9.49 15.45
N LEU A 238 -8.39 8.91 16.09
CA LEU A 238 -8.54 8.16 17.33
C LEU A 238 -9.02 9.06 18.47
N SER A 239 -9.96 8.57 19.28
CA SER A 239 -10.26 9.18 20.58
C SER A 239 -9.14 8.90 21.58
N GLN A 240 -9.10 9.65 22.70
CA GLN A 240 -8.16 9.37 23.79
C GLN A 240 -8.29 7.93 24.31
N ASP A 241 -9.51 7.41 24.41
CA ASP A 241 -9.77 6.03 24.83
C ASP A 241 -9.17 5.01 23.85
N GLN A 242 -9.44 5.18 22.56
CA GLN A 242 -8.89 4.31 21.51
C GLN A 242 -7.36 4.36 21.49
N TRP A 243 -6.78 5.56 21.64
CA TRP A 243 -5.33 5.72 21.73
C TRP A 243 -4.76 5.02 22.96
N ASN A 244 -5.38 5.16 24.14
CA ASN A 244 -4.94 4.49 25.36
C ASN A 244 -4.95 2.95 25.20
N ARG A 245 -5.99 2.40 24.58
CA ARG A 245 -6.09 0.95 24.30
C ARG A 245 -4.98 0.47 23.37
N LEU A 246 -4.70 1.21 22.29
CA LEU A 246 -3.59 0.91 21.37
C LEU A 246 -2.22 1.09 22.03
N ALA A 247 -2.03 2.11 22.85
CA ALA A 247 -0.77 2.40 23.52
C ALA A 247 -0.35 1.28 24.49
N VAL A 248 -1.31 0.63 25.16
CA VAL A 248 -1.03 -0.58 25.97
C VAL A 248 -0.43 -1.69 25.10
N LYS A 249 -0.92 -1.85 23.88
CA LYS A 249 -0.40 -2.83 22.92
C LYS A 249 0.95 -2.42 22.34
N ILE A 250 1.11 -1.16 21.95
CA ILE A 250 2.38 -0.59 21.47
C ILE A 250 3.51 -0.80 22.48
N ASN A 251 3.25 -0.55 23.77
CA ASN A 251 4.26 -0.74 24.81
C ASN A 251 4.69 -2.21 25.01
N ARG A 252 3.83 -3.17 24.65
CA ARG A 252 4.18 -4.60 24.63
C ARG A 252 4.86 -4.99 23.33
N TYR A 253 4.45 -4.34 22.24
CA TYR A 253 4.95 -4.51 20.89
C TYR A 253 6.12 -3.55 20.64
N ASP A 254 7.23 -3.81 21.34
CA ASP A 254 8.45 -3.01 21.24
C ASP A 254 9.14 -3.23 19.88
N ARG A 255 8.62 -2.57 18.85
CA ARG A 255 9.18 -2.58 17.49
C ARG A 255 9.67 -1.19 17.13
N GLU A 256 10.95 -1.08 16.77
CA GLU A 256 11.57 0.16 16.32
C GLU A 256 10.79 0.86 15.19
N GLU A 257 10.14 0.07 14.31
CA GLU A 257 9.25 0.58 13.27
C GLU A 257 8.07 1.40 13.83
N VAL A 258 7.42 0.92 14.90
CA VAL A 258 6.28 1.62 15.51
C VAL A 258 6.74 2.91 16.18
N LYS A 259 7.90 2.90 16.81
CA LYS A 259 8.47 4.10 17.42
C LYS A 259 8.79 5.17 16.38
N ALA A 260 9.39 4.77 15.26
CA ALA A 260 9.67 5.67 14.15
C ALA A 260 8.38 6.30 13.58
N ILE A 261 7.31 5.51 13.44
CA ILE A 261 6.01 6.02 12.99
C ILE A 261 5.43 7.02 14.01
N ILE A 262 5.43 6.70 15.30
CA ILE A 262 4.92 7.62 16.34
C ILE A 262 5.71 8.93 16.35
N GLN A 263 7.03 8.87 16.17
CA GLN A 263 7.88 10.05 16.13
C GLN A 263 7.51 11.00 14.99
N ILE A 264 7.11 10.47 13.84
CA ILE A 264 6.69 11.26 12.67
C ILE A 264 5.36 11.96 12.93
N TRP A 265 4.42 11.29 13.60
CA TRP A 265 3.11 11.84 13.94
C TRP A 265 3.08 12.59 15.29
N GLN A 266 4.24 12.78 15.93
CA GLN A 266 4.30 13.36 17.27
C GLN A 266 3.69 14.77 17.34
N PRO A 267 3.95 15.70 16.40
CA PRO A 267 3.34 17.03 16.43
C PRO A 267 1.80 16.97 16.46
N GLU A 268 1.20 16.10 15.65
CA GLU A 268 -0.25 15.94 15.55
C GLU A 268 -0.84 15.22 16.76
N ILE A 269 -0.14 14.23 17.31
CA ILE A 269 -0.53 13.54 18.54
C ILE A 269 -0.56 14.55 19.70
N GLU A 270 0.49 15.37 19.85
CA GLU A 270 0.61 16.40 20.89
C GLU A 270 -0.43 17.51 20.74
N GLN A 271 -0.66 18.00 19.52
CA GLN A 271 -1.69 19.01 19.24
C GLN A 271 -3.09 18.53 19.66
N ARG A 272 -3.36 17.22 19.56
CA ARG A 272 -4.63 16.61 19.98
C ARG A 272 -4.70 16.31 21.47
N GLY A 273 -3.63 16.58 22.23
CA GLY A 273 -3.54 16.25 23.65
C GLY A 273 -3.47 14.75 23.91
N LEU A 274 -3.18 13.94 22.89
CA LEU A 274 -2.92 12.52 23.06
C LEU A 274 -1.51 12.38 23.64
N ASN A 275 -1.33 11.49 24.62
CA ASN A 275 0.00 11.22 25.13
C ASN A 275 0.70 10.20 24.21
N PRO A 276 1.75 10.57 23.43
CA PRO A 276 2.40 9.67 22.47
C PRO A 276 2.94 8.39 23.11
N TRP A 277 3.18 8.44 24.42
CA TRP A 277 3.70 7.33 25.21
C TRP A 277 2.91 7.23 26.51
N LEU A 278 2.24 6.12 26.79
CA LEU A 278 1.74 5.92 28.16
C LEU A 278 2.91 6.10 29.14
N PRO A 279 2.73 6.79 30.29
CA PRO A 279 3.78 6.89 31.29
C PRO A 279 4.28 5.49 31.55
N GLU A 280 5.61 5.30 31.42
CA GLU A 280 6.27 4.01 31.58
C GLU A 280 5.53 3.22 32.64
N SER A 281 4.91 2.10 32.26
CA SER A 281 4.28 1.24 33.24
C SER A 281 5.37 0.94 34.26
N LYS A 282 5.24 1.48 35.47
CA LYS A 282 6.16 1.23 36.58
C LYS A 282 6.14 -0.28 36.88
N SER A 283 6.92 -1.04 36.14
CA SER A 283 7.15 -2.46 36.31
C SER A 283 8.45 -2.78 35.57
N ARG A 284 9.61 -2.92 36.22
CA ARG A 284 9.87 -3.56 37.50
C ARG A 284 10.85 -2.69 38.30
N ALA A 285 10.40 -2.14 39.42
CA ALA A 285 11.29 -2.06 40.57
C ALA A 285 11.73 -3.50 40.85
N LYS A 286 13.00 -3.83 40.57
CA LYS A 286 13.63 -5.02 41.12
C LYS A 286 13.38 -4.96 42.62
N LYS A 287 12.43 -5.73 43.14
CA LYS A 287 12.48 -6.19 44.53
C LYS A 287 13.79 -6.96 44.61
N LYS A 288 14.86 -6.27 44.99
CA LYS A 288 16.01 -6.92 45.60
C LYS A 288 15.40 -7.71 46.76
N GLN A 289 15.39 -9.03 46.64
CA GLN A 289 15.34 -9.87 47.83
C GLN A 289 16.45 -9.36 48.75
N PRO A 290 16.17 -9.06 50.02
CA PRO A 290 17.25 -8.78 50.95
C PRO A 290 18.10 -10.06 51.06
N ASN A 291 19.35 -9.96 50.62
CA ASN A 291 20.39 -10.93 50.95
C ASN A 291 20.43 -11.07 52.47
N GLN A 292 20.09 -12.25 52.99
CA GLN A 292 20.59 -12.69 54.28
C GLN A 292 22.10 -12.95 54.11
N ALA A 293 22.90 -11.92 54.41
CA ALA A 293 24.33 -12.05 54.68
C ALA A 293 24.84 -10.78 55.40
N GLU A 294 24.45 -10.61 56.66
CA GLU A 294 25.28 -9.88 57.64
C GLU A 294 25.99 -10.94 58.47
N LYS A 295 27.28 -11.19 58.21
CA LYS A 295 28.40 -10.55 58.94
C LYS A 295 28.29 -10.71 60.45
N GLN A 296 28.81 -11.82 60.97
CA GLN A 296 29.55 -11.78 62.23
C GLN A 296 31.04 -11.79 61.90
N ASN A 297 31.68 -10.63 62.06
CA ASN A 297 33.10 -10.52 62.32
C ASN A 297 33.24 -9.59 63.54
N GLY A 298 33.22 -10.20 64.72
CA GLY A 298 33.63 -9.59 65.98
C GLY A 298 35.04 -10.07 66.31
N LYS A 299 35.95 -9.11 66.42
CA LYS A 299 37.36 -9.16 66.80
C LYS A 299 37.74 -10.20 67.89
N SER A 300 38.81 -10.94 67.61
CA SER A 300 40.07 -11.08 68.37
C SER A 300 40.05 -11.01 69.92
N SER A 301 40.44 -12.14 70.51
CA SER A 301 41.43 -12.39 71.61
C SER A 301 41.45 -11.58 72.92
N ASP A 302 41.79 -12.34 73.98
CA ASP A 302 42.32 -11.99 75.31
C ASP A 302 41.32 -11.70 76.44
N THR A 303 40.89 -12.72 77.20
CA THR A 303 41.46 -13.15 78.51
C THR A 303 40.73 -14.40 79.03
#